data_AF-A0A1F8QCZ3-F1
#
_entry.id   AF-A0A1F8QCZ3-F1
#
_cell.length_a   1.000
_cell.length_b   1.000
_cell.length_c   1.000
_cell.angle_alpha   90.00
_cell.angle_beta   90.00
_cell.angle_gamma   90.00
#
_symmetry.space_group_name_H-M   'P 1'
#
loop_
_entity.id
_entity.type
_entity.pdbx_description
1 polymer ?
#
loop_
_entity_poly.entity_id
_entity_poly.type
_entity_poly.pdbx_seq_one_letter_code
_entity_poly.pdbx_strand_id
1 'polypeptide(L)'
;MDFSHFFDSFMPFIESVPVFRAVLGFLLVFFLPGFAWTLVFFKDLHVLERVALSFGLSIALVTLVIIGLNLVFDLKINGANALLTIIVITLIPAGIYLFRRLRNRRAGTAGGD
;
A
#
# COMPACT_ATOMS: atom_id res chain seq x y z
N MET A 1 14.97 18.15 -3.79
CA MET A 1 15.47 17.23 -2.75
C MET A 1 15.95 16.00 -3.49
N ASP A 2 17.26 15.75 -3.50
CA ASP A 2 17.81 14.53 -4.10
C ASP A 2 17.47 13.35 -3.20
N PHE A 3 16.45 12.60 -3.59
CA PHE A 3 16.00 11.42 -2.86
C PHE A 3 17.06 10.30 -2.86
N SER A 4 17.93 10.25 -3.87
CA SER A 4 19.04 9.28 -3.97
C SER A 4 19.97 9.33 -2.75
N HIS A 5 20.42 10.53 -2.36
CA HIS A 5 21.29 10.69 -1.19
C HIS A 5 20.62 10.30 0.13
N PHE A 6 19.30 10.47 0.24
CA PHE A 6 18.53 10.01 1.40
C PHE A 6 18.49 8.48 1.46
N PHE A 7 18.27 7.80 0.33
CA PHE A 7 18.29 6.34 0.26
C PHE A 7 19.68 5.75 0.52
N ASP A 8 20.75 6.34 -0.03
CA ASP A 8 22.13 5.90 0.18
C ASP A 8 22.55 6.00 1.65
N SER A 9 22.01 6.98 2.38
CA SER A 9 22.25 7.13 3.82
C SER A 9 21.47 6.09 4.66
N PHE A 10 20.35 5.59 4.15
CA PHE A 10 19.46 4.67 4.87
C PHE A 10 19.75 3.19 4.60
N MET A 11 20.23 2.86 3.40
CA MET A 11 20.63 1.51 2.99
C MET A 11 21.59 0.81 3.96
N PRO A 12 22.72 1.41 4.39
CA PRO A 12 23.65 0.75 5.32
C PRO A 12 23.02 0.44 6.68
N PHE A 13 22.04 1.24 7.11
CA PHE A 13 21.31 1.01 8.37
C PHE A 13 20.36 -0.19 8.25
N ILE A 14 19.65 -0.32 7.13
CA ILE A 14 18.78 -1.48 6.83
C ILE A 14 19.61 -2.77 6.65
N GLU A 15 20.82 -2.65 6.11
CA GLU A 15 21.72 -3.78 5.85
C GLU A 15 22.31 -4.36 7.13
N SER A 16 22.53 -3.53 8.16
CA SER A 16 23.01 -3.96 9.47
C SER A 16 22.02 -4.84 10.25
N VAL A 17 20.73 -4.86 9.87
CA VAL A 17 19.67 -5.58 10.61
C VAL A 17 18.78 -6.41 9.65
N PRO A 18 19.25 -7.56 9.16
CA PRO A 18 18.56 -8.35 8.14
C PRO A 18 17.15 -8.81 8.56
N VAL A 19 16.94 -9.07 9.86
CA VAL A 19 15.62 -9.42 10.42
C VAL A 19 14.64 -8.27 10.29
N PHE A 20 15.07 -7.04 10.60
CA PHE A 20 14.22 -5.86 10.49
C PHE A 20 13.78 -5.61 9.05
N ARG A 21 14.72 -5.76 8.09
CA ARG A 21 14.42 -5.68 6.66
C ARG A 21 13.38 -6.71 6.23
N ALA A 22 13.52 -7.96 6.68
CA ALA A 22 12.59 -9.03 6.33
C ALA A 22 11.18 -8.76 6.89
N VAL A 23 11.08 -8.32 8.14
CA VAL A 23 9.80 -7.98 8.78
C VAL A 23 9.13 -6.79 8.08
N LEU A 24 9.89 -5.73 7.77
CA LEU A 24 9.35 -4.59 7.02
C LEU A 24 8.90 -4.97 5.61
N GLY A 25 9.71 -5.75 4.89
CA GLY A 25 9.36 -6.24 3.57
C GLY A 25 8.10 -7.11 3.60
N PHE A 26 8.00 -7.98 4.60
CA PHE A 26 6.80 -8.80 4.82
C PHE A 26 5.58 -7.91 5.07
N LEU A 27 5.65 -6.94 5.98
CA LEU A 27 4.53 -6.05 6.27
C LEU A 27 4.12 -5.21 5.04
N LEU A 28 5.11 -4.73 4.29
CA LEU A 28 4.88 -3.94 3.08
C LEU A 28 4.15 -4.78 2.02
N VAL A 29 4.54 -6.03 1.82
CA VAL A 29 4.00 -6.90 0.75
C VAL A 29 2.67 -7.57 1.16
N PHE A 30 2.56 -8.03 2.41
CA PHE A 30 1.43 -8.85 2.88
C PHE A 30 0.37 -8.11 3.67
N PHE A 31 0.65 -6.89 4.16
CA PHE A 31 -0.29 -6.16 4.99
C PHE A 31 -0.69 -4.82 4.37
N LEU A 32 0.28 -4.04 3.91
CA LEU A 32 0.08 -2.65 3.48
C LEU A 32 -0.94 -2.47 2.33
N PRO A 33 -0.86 -3.20 1.20
CA PRO A 33 -1.82 -3.05 0.10
C PRO A 33 -3.24 -3.45 0.54
N GLY A 34 -3.38 -4.58 1.24
CA GLY A 34 -4.68 -5.03 1.75
C GLY A 34 -5.27 -4.03 2.74
N PHE A 35 -4.48 -3.56 3.70
CA PHE A 35 -4.90 -2.57 4.69
C PHE A 35 -5.37 -1.26 4.04
N ALA A 36 -4.62 -0.74 3.06
CA ALA A 36 -4.99 0.48 2.35
C ALA A 36 -6.36 0.35 1.68
N TRP A 37 -6.64 -0.80 1.05
CA TRP A 37 -7.96 -1.06 0.46
C TRP A 37 -9.06 -1.25 1.50
N THR A 38 -8.76 -1.82 2.68
CA THR A 38 -9.76 -1.90 3.75
C THR A 38 -10.24 -0.51 4.19
N LEU A 39 -9.39 0.52 4.16
CA LEU A 39 -9.78 1.90 4.52
C LEU A 39 -10.75 2.53 3.50
N VAL A 40 -10.68 2.09 2.24
CA VAL A 40 -11.51 2.63 1.16
C VAL A 40 -12.84 1.91 1.07
N PHE A 41 -12.83 0.58 1.11
CA PHE A 41 -14.04 -0.25 0.98
C PHE A 41 -14.81 -0.41 2.28
N PHE A 42 -14.11 -0.54 3.41
CA PHE A 42 -14.72 -0.94 4.68
C PHE A 42 -14.48 0.10 5.78
N LYS A 43 -15.49 0.95 6.00
CA LYS A 43 -15.42 2.03 6.99
C LYS A 43 -15.68 1.53 8.41
N ASP A 44 -16.67 0.66 8.57
CA ASP A 44 -17.18 0.22 9.87
C ASP A 44 -16.72 -1.20 10.21
N LEU A 45 -15.40 -1.38 10.35
CA LEU A 45 -14.82 -2.64 10.81
C LEU A 45 -14.13 -2.46 12.15
N HIS A 46 -14.28 -3.46 13.02
CA HIS A 46 -13.49 -3.52 14.24
C HIS A 46 -12.00 -3.71 13.91
N VAL A 47 -11.10 -3.31 14.82
CA VAL A 47 -9.65 -3.32 14.56
C VAL A 47 -9.15 -4.73 14.19
N LEU A 48 -9.62 -5.76 14.90
CA LEU A 48 -9.21 -7.13 14.66
C LEU A 48 -9.68 -7.66 13.30
N GLU A 49 -10.93 -7.37 12.92
CA GLU A 49 -11.48 -7.73 11.61
C GLU A 49 -10.74 -7.03 10.48
N ARG A 50 -10.42 -5.74 10.66
CA ARG A 50 -9.63 -4.97 9.71
C ARG A 50 -8.26 -5.60 9.50
N VAL A 51 -7.57 -5.99 10.58
CA VAL A 51 -6.26 -6.64 10.48
C VAL A 51 -6.37 -7.98 9.76
N ALA A 52 -7.33 -8.84 10.14
CA ALA A 52 -7.53 -10.14 9.49
C ALA A 52 -7.88 -10.00 7.99
N LEU A 53 -8.80 -9.10 7.65
CA LEU A 53 -9.17 -8.81 6.26
C LEU A 53 -8.02 -8.21 5.48
N SER A 54 -7.13 -7.43 6.09
CA SER A 54 -5.96 -6.86 5.40
C SER A 54 -5.04 -7.95 4.88
N PHE A 55 -4.77 -8.99 5.66
CA PHE A 55 -3.94 -10.12 5.22
C PHE A 55 -4.60 -10.90 4.07
N GLY A 56 -5.88 -11.26 4.23
CA GLY A 56 -6.62 -11.99 3.18
C GLY A 56 -6.75 -11.18 1.89
N LEU A 57 -7.10 -9.90 2.02
CA LEU A 57 -7.27 -8.98 0.90
C LEU A 57 -5.93 -8.69 0.20
N SER A 58 -4.82 -8.63 0.93
CA SER A 58 -3.49 -8.47 0.34
C SER A 58 -3.13 -9.65 -0.56
N ILE A 59 -3.26 -10.89 -0.06
CA ILE A 59 -2.92 -12.09 -0.84
C ILE A 59 -3.81 -12.17 -2.08
N ALA A 60 -5.12 -11.93 -1.93
CA ALA A 60 -6.06 -11.94 -3.04
C ALA A 60 -5.74 -10.84 -4.08
N LEU A 61 -5.56 -9.59 -3.65
CA LEU A 61 -5.27 -8.48 -4.56
C LEU A 61 -3.94 -8.64 -5.26
N VAL A 62 -2.86 -8.91 -4.53
CA VAL A 62 -1.52 -9.02 -5.11
C VAL A 62 -1.49 -10.14 -6.15
N THR A 63 -2.07 -11.30 -5.82
CA THR A 63 -2.15 -12.44 -6.76
C THR A 63 -2.98 -12.09 -7.99
N LEU A 64 -4.19 -11.54 -7.79
CA LEU A 64 -5.10 -11.20 -8.88
C LEU A 64 -4.51 -10.14 -9.81
N VAL A 65 -3.86 -9.10 -9.25
CA VAL A 65 -3.28 -8.02 -10.04
C VAL A 65 -2.03 -8.50 -10.77
N ILE A 66 -1.14 -9.26 -10.15
CA ILE A 66 0.05 -9.78 -10.84
C ILE A 66 -0.34 -10.70 -12.00
N ILE A 67 -1.26 -11.64 -11.76
CA ILE A 67 -1.74 -12.55 -12.81
C ILE A 67 -2.52 -11.76 -13.87
N GLY A 68 -3.37 -10.82 -13.46
CA GLY A 68 -4.13 -9.98 -14.38
C GLY A 68 -3.23 -9.10 -15.26
N LEU A 69 -2.18 -8.51 -14.70
CA LEU A 69 -1.18 -7.74 -15.45
C LEU A 69 -0.38 -8.63 -16.41
N ASN A 70 -0.03 -9.83 -15.98
CA ASN A 70 0.63 -10.80 -16.84
C ASN A 70 -0.28 -11.21 -18.01
N LEU A 71 -1.56 -11.47 -17.76
CA LEU A 71 -2.48 -11.94 -18.80
C LEU A 71 -2.91 -10.83 -19.77
N VAL A 72 -3.13 -9.61 -19.27
CA VAL A 72 -3.67 -8.49 -20.07
C VAL A 72 -2.57 -7.71 -20.79
N PHE A 73 -1.41 -7.53 -20.15
CA PHE A 73 -0.33 -6.67 -20.64
C PHE A 73 0.96 -7.44 -20.96
N ASP A 74 0.93 -8.78 -20.89
CA ASP A 74 2.10 -9.67 -21.08
C ASP A 74 3.30 -9.29 -20.21
N LEU A 75 3.03 -8.70 -19.03
CA LEU A 75 4.07 -8.29 -18.10
C LEU A 75 4.72 -9.50 -17.46
N LYS A 76 6.05 -9.59 -17.56
CA LYS A 76 6.81 -10.66 -16.92
C LYS A 76 6.66 -10.61 -15.41
N ILE A 77 6.38 -11.76 -14.81
CA ILE A 77 6.33 -11.93 -13.35
C ILE A 77 7.77 -12.01 -12.83
N ASN A 78 8.35 -10.85 -12.52
CA ASN A 78 9.65 -10.74 -11.85
C ASN A 78 9.49 -9.98 -10.52
N GLY A 79 10.51 -10.04 -9.65
CA GLY A 79 10.44 -9.38 -8.34
C GLY A 79 10.27 -7.86 -8.42
N ALA A 80 10.91 -7.21 -9.39
CA ALA A 80 10.83 -5.76 -9.58
C ALA A 80 9.42 -5.30 -9.99
N ASN A 81 8.81 -5.98 -10.96
CA ASN A 81 7.46 -5.72 -11.45
C ASN A 81 6.42 -6.03 -10.38
N ALA A 82 6.61 -7.10 -9.60
CA ALA A 82 5.75 -7.41 -8.46
C ALA A 82 5.80 -6.29 -7.40
N LEU A 83 6.99 -5.84 -7.02
CA LEU A 83 7.17 -4.72 -6.09
C LEU A 83 6.53 -3.42 -6.62
N LEU A 84 6.78 -3.09 -7.89
CA LEU A 84 6.20 -1.91 -8.52
C LEU A 84 4.66 -2.00 -8.55
N THR A 85 4.13 -3.17 -8.86
CA THR A 85 2.68 -3.44 -8.82
C THR A 85 2.13 -3.21 -7.41
N ILE A 86 2.77 -3.79 -6.38
CA ILE A 86 2.38 -3.62 -4.97
C ILE A 86 2.36 -2.14 -4.56
N ILE A 87 3.36 -1.37 -4.97
CA ILE A 87 3.43 0.06 -4.69
C ILE A 87 2.25 0.78 -5.36
N VAL A 88 2.00 0.53 -6.64
CA VAL A 88 0.91 1.17 -7.40
C VAL A 88 -0.45 0.83 -6.80
N ILE A 89 -0.74 -0.44 -6.51
CA ILE A 89 -2.03 -0.85 -5.93
C ILE A 89 -2.26 -0.30 -4.52
N THR A 90 -1.19 0.06 -3.79
CA THR A 90 -1.28 0.66 -2.46
C THR A 90 -1.49 2.17 -2.55
N LEU A 91 -0.84 2.85 -3.51
CA LEU A 91 -0.95 4.28 -3.70
C LEU A 91 -2.35 4.72 -4.17
N ILE A 92 -3.02 3.92 -4.99
CA ILE A 92 -4.38 4.19 -5.47
C ILE A 92 -5.37 4.43 -4.31
N PRO A 93 -5.62 3.46 -3.41
CA PRO A 93 -6.55 3.63 -2.30
C PRO A 93 -6.07 4.69 -1.30
N ALA A 94 -4.76 4.82 -1.06
CA ALA A 94 -4.21 5.85 -0.20
C ALA A 94 -4.50 7.27 -0.75
N GLY A 95 -4.32 7.47 -2.05
CA GLY A 95 -4.64 8.72 -2.74
C GLY A 95 -6.12 9.03 -2.69
N ILE A 96 -6.99 8.04 -2.95
CA ILE A 96 -8.45 8.18 -2.84
C ILE A 96 -8.85 8.57 -1.40
N TYR A 97 -8.27 7.92 -0.40
CA TYR A 97 -8.54 8.22 1.01
C TYR A 97 -8.13 9.65 1.37
N LEU A 98 -6.92 10.08 0.97
CA LEU A 98 -6.45 11.44 1.23
C LEU A 98 -7.30 12.49 0.52
N PHE A 99 -7.69 12.25 -0.73
CA PHE A 99 -8.55 13.15 -1.50
C PHE A 99 -9.94 13.29 -0.86
N ARG A 100 -10.55 12.18 -0.43
CA ARG A 100 -11.82 12.20 0.32
C ARG A 100 -11.69 12.97 1.63
N ARG A 101 -10.59 12.77 2.36
CA ARG A 101 -10.32 13.46 3.62
C ARG A 101 -10.17 14.97 3.43
N LEU A 102 -9.48 15.41 2.38
CA LEU A 102 -9.31 16.82 2.06
C LEU A 102 -10.62 17.47 1.59
N ARG A 103 -11.42 16.78 0.77
CA ARG A 103 -12.73 17.28 0.33
C ARG A 103 -13.69 17.47 1.50
N ASN A 104 -13.74 16.52 2.43
CA ASN A 104 -14.60 16.64 3.62
C ASN A 104 -14.19 17.79 4.55
N ARG A 105 -12.91 18.18 4.60
CA ARG A 105 -12.46 19.35 5.36
C ARG A 105 -12.90 20.68 4.74
N ARG A 106 -13.01 20.78 3.41
CA ARG A 106 -13.50 21.98 2.73
C ARG A 106 -15.02 22.16 2.83
N ALA A 107 -15.78 21.07 2.93
CA ALA A 107 -17.23 21.15 3.11
C ALA A 107 -17.67 21.65 4.51
N GLY A 108 -16.82 21.48 5.53
CA GLY A 108 -17.09 21.94 6.90
C GLY A 108 -16.83 23.42 7.17
N THR A 109 -16.32 24.17 6.18
CA THR A 109 -16.04 25.62 6.29
C THR A 109 -17.01 26.50 5.52
N ALA A 110 -18.01 25.91 4.84
CA ALA A 110 -18.99 26.62 4.01
C ALA A 110 -20.44 26.56 4.58
N GLY A 111 -20.60 26.20 5.86
CA GLY A 111 -21.90 26.05 6.52
C GLY A 111 -21.95 26.70 7.90
N GLY A 112 -21.22 27.80 8.09
CA GLY A 112 -21.11 28.51 9.37
C GLY A 112 -21.36 30.00 9.18
N ASP A 113 -22.54 30.35 8.67
CA ASP A 113 -23.02 31.71 8.46
C ASP A 113 -24.52 31.76 8.84
#